data_AF-A0A7R9K2C9-F1
#
_entry.id   AF-A0A7R9K2C9-F1
#
_cell.length_a   1.000
_cell.length_b   1.000
_cell.length_c   1.000
_cell.angle_alpha   90.00
_cell.angle_beta   90.00
_cell.angle_gamma   90.00
#
_symmetry.space_group_name_H-M   'P 1'
#
loop_
_entity.id
_entity.type
_entity.pdbx_description
1 polymer ?
#
loop_
_entity_poly.entity_id
_entity_poly.type
_entity_poly.pdbx_seq_one_letter_code
_entity_poly.pdbx_strand_id
1 'polypeptide(L)'
;MLRKVEFRGSVSEFAKNESEKSLRKTIFSTSYQDSNPSVLVFSNPSDRESYAFMPGVGNRHHRDWKSIISTSLKRPNGLDCVRGPCYYFFLREHSYKVIPPTSSGLVSEAFGGGERSGLKRRTSGDDKYTRYGDGWIERFGKRWGKKIGNVAAASSHYLLFGKGFQTWEYSPEYALRSYMYLLVHMVPVWVYNHLLQPNRILLFYFCRCLLGLLCAFCEVYFYKSVCQEFGVQVGRLMLAFMVFSAGLFVASTAFIPSTFSMYMCLLSIGAWYQRRYELAIFTTALSTYLSWPFAALLGVPIALDMLVRRKQFSKFFQWGAISTAVILLPMVLIDSSYYSRFVVAPFNILYYNVFTSHGPNLYGTEPWTFYFINGFLNFNFVFVAALLTPVFLLLVLLLVPLNHRHPACLPYWLSLQPLYLWLFVFVLQPHKEERFLFPVYPMICLAGAITVDALQKLWFRFLVRRATKAAHYLAHTAPIMVSAILVCSLLGVSRISALYNGYHAPLDLFMELSNVTGDNKLPADQNINICVGKEWYRFPTSFFLPDNRVRPDWVSD
;
A
#
# COMPACT_ATOMS: atom_id res chain seq x y z
N MET A 1 -44.01 -10.68 -0.43
CA MET A 1 -44.16 -11.87 -1.30
C MET A 1 -43.64 -11.54 -2.70
N LEU A 2 -43.24 -12.56 -3.47
CA LEU A 2 -42.67 -12.42 -4.82
C LEU A 2 -43.76 -12.27 -5.89
N ARG A 3 -43.43 -11.63 -7.02
CA ARG A 3 -43.85 -12.10 -8.35
C ARG A 3 -42.69 -11.96 -9.34
N LYS A 4 -42.45 -13.03 -10.11
CA LYS A 4 -41.59 -13.02 -11.29
C LYS A 4 -42.26 -12.24 -12.43
N VAL A 5 -41.45 -11.75 -13.36
CA VAL A 5 -41.77 -11.80 -14.80
C VAL A 5 -40.57 -12.44 -15.49
N GLU A 6 -40.81 -13.46 -16.30
CA GLU A 6 -39.82 -14.09 -17.18
C GLU A 6 -40.12 -13.68 -18.62
N PHE A 7 -39.10 -13.65 -19.48
CA PHE A 7 -39.28 -13.78 -20.92
C PHE A 7 -38.22 -14.72 -21.50
N ARG A 8 -38.64 -15.57 -22.45
CA ARG A 8 -37.80 -16.59 -23.12
C ARG A 8 -37.42 -16.16 -24.53
N GLY A 9 -36.30 -16.68 -25.02
CA GLY A 9 -35.95 -16.72 -26.44
C GLY A 9 -34.86 -17.76 -26.71
N SER A 10 -35.12 -18.70 -27.63
CA SER A 10 -34.20 -19.73 -28.13
C SER A 10 -33.86 -19.39 -29.61
N VAL A 11 -32.64 -19.56 -30.15
CA VAL A 11 -31.92 -20.83 -30.42
C VAL A 11 -32.81 -21.79 -31.26
N SER A 12 -32.45 -22.28 -32.45
CA SER A 12 -31.25 -22.11 -33.33
C SER A 12 -31.73 -21.88 -34.81
N GLU A 13 -31.00 -22.01 -35.94
CA GLU A 13 -29.63 -22.48 -36.26
C GLU A 13 -29.17 -21.99 -37.67
N PHE A 14 -27.86 -22.01 -37.95
CA PHE A 14 -27.29 -22.25 -39.31
C PHE A 14 -25.78 -22.57 -39.21
N ALA A 15 -25.26 -23.49 -40.03
CA ALA A 15 -23.84 -23.90 -39.99
C ALA A 15 -23.31 -24.41 -41.35
N LYS A 16 -21.99 -24.27 -41.57
CA LYS A 16 -21.20 -24.73 -42.75
C LYS A 16 -21.54 -23.96 -44.06
N ASN A 17 -20.62 -23.69 -44.99
CA ASN A 17 -19.15 -23.91 -45.12
C ASN A 17 -18.55 -22.68 -45.83
N GLU A 18 -17.25 -22.41 -45.66
CA GLU A 18 -16.24 -22.44 -46.76
C GLU A 18 -14.84 -21.97 -46.27
N SER A 19 -13.83 -22.12 -47.14
CA SER A 19 -12.39 -22.05 -46.80
C SER A 19 -11.60 -21.11 -47.74
N GLU A 20 -10.44 -20.66 -47.24
CA GLU A 20 -9.30 -20.13 -48.03
C GLU A 20 -9.57 -19.10 -49.16
N LYS A 21 -9.25 -17.81 -48.92
CA LYS A 21 -7.94 -17.20 -49.32
C LYS A 21 -7.92 -15.66 -49.31
N SER A 22 -6.85 -15.13 -48.71
CA SER A 22 -6.00 -14.04 -49.21
C SER A 22 -6.53 -12.59 -49.39
N LEU A 23 -5.57 -11.66 -49.24
CA LEU A 23 -5.62 -10.20 -49.52
C LEU A 23 -6.55 -9.31 -48.67
N ARG A 24 -6.19 -8.05 -48.34
CA ARG A 24 -4.91 -7.46 -47.88
C ARG A 24 -5.11 -5.95 -47.56
N LYS A 25 -4.80 -5.52 -46.32
CA LYS A 25 -4.58 -4.10 -45.91
C LYS A 25 -5.83 -3.19 -46.07
N THR A 26 -5.96 -2.00 -45.48
CA THR A 26 -5.14 -1.14 -44.58
C THR A 26 -6.15 -0.39 -43.65
N ILE A 27 -5.87 0.36 -42.57
CA ILE A 27 -4.69 0.99 -41.92
C ILE A 27 -4.90 0.75 -40.39
N PHE A 28 -3.96 0.73 -39.43
CA PHE A 28 -2.83 1.61 -39.11
C PHE A 28 -1.66 0.83 -38.47
N SER A 29 -0.47 1.46 -38.40
CA SER A 29 0.74 0.82 -37.85
C SER A 29 1.57 1.74 -36.96
N THR A 30 1.89 1.30 -35.75
CA THR A 30 3.09 1.71 -35.00
C THR A 30 3.51 0.61 -34.03
N SER A 31 4.64 -0.04 -34.36
CA SER A 31 5.49 -0.94 -33.54
C SER A 31 4.89 -1.57 -32.26
N TYR A 32 4.42 -2.81 -32.38
CA TYR A 32 4.49 -3.82 -31.32
C TYR A 32 5.86 -4.53 -31.45
N GLN A 33 6.56 -4.85 -30.35
CA GLN A 33 7.78 -5.67 -30.45
C GLN A 33 8.09 -6.50 -29.18
N ASP A 34 8.22 -7.81 -29.39
CA ASP A 34 8.92 -8.82 -28.58
C ASP A 34 8.65 -8.93 -27.07
N SER A 35 7.42 -9.33 -26.72
CA SER A 35 7.14 -9.99 -25.44
C SER A 35 7.68 -11.43 -25.43
N ASN A 36 8.89 -11.64 -24.90
CA ASN A 36 9.42 -12.99 -24.65
C ASN A 36 8.92 -13.55 -23.31
N PRO A 37 8.57 -14.85 -23.21
CA PRO A 37 8.10 -15.43 -21.95
C PRO A 37 9.26 -15.64 -20.95
N SER A 38 8.94 -15.48 -19.66
CA SER A 38 9.82 -15.91 -18.56
C SER A 38 10.07 -17.43 -18.63
N VAL A 39 11.33 -17.84 -18.59
CA VAL A 39 11.71 -19.27 -18.67
C VAL A 39 12.01 -19.81 -17.27
N LEU A 40 11.16 -20.72 -16.80
CA LEU A 40 11.44 -21.54 -15.61
C LEU A 40 12.44 -22.63 -15.98
N VAL A 41 13.59 -22.66 -15.29
CA VAL A 41 14.67 -23.65 -15.49
C VAL A 41 14.86 -24.48 -14.22
N PHE A 42 14.61 -25.78 -14.30
CA PHE A 42 14.87 -26.71 -13.23
C PHE A 42 16.18 -27.47 -13.49
N SER A 43 17.11 -27.44 -12.54
CA SER A 43 18.39 -28.15 -12.59
C SER A 43 18.52 -29.08 -11.38
N ASN A 44 18.43 -30.40 -11.59
CA ASN A 44 18.68 -31.37 -10.53
C ASN A 44 20.20 -31.60 -10.37
N PRO A 45 20.81 -31.54 -9.16
CA PRO A 45 22.26 -31.72 -9.02
C PRO A 45 22.81 -33.08 -9.47
N SER A 46 21.96 -34.12 -9.56
CA SER A 46 22.34 -35.47 -9.99
C SER A 46 22.26 -35.72 -11.50
N ASP A 47 21.43 -34.97 -12.22
CA ASP A 47 21.05 -35.28 -13.60
C ASP A 47 21.51 -34.20 -14.57
N ARG A 48 21.99 -34.61 -15.75
CA ARG A 48 22.47 -33.67 -16.78
C ARG A 48 21.34 -33.02 -17.58
N GLU A 49 20.09 -33.31 -17.26
CA GLU A 49 18.93 -32.71 -17.93
C GLU A 49 18.49 -31.42 -17.22
N SER A 50 18.38 -30.33 -17.99
CA SER A 50 17.81 -29.07 -17.53
C SER A 50 16.44 -28.89 -18.17
N TYR A 51 15.38 -28.89 -17.36
CA TYR A 51 14.01 -28.77 -17.87
C TYR A 51 13.60 -27.29 -17.95
N ALA A 52 13.29 -26.84 -19.15
CA ALA A 52 12.81 -25.49 -19.42
C ALA A 52 11.30 -25.51 -19.72
N PHE A 53 10.51 -24.74 -18.98
CA PHE A 53 9.06 -24.61 -19.20
C PHE A 53 8.69 -23.33 -19.95
N MET A 54 7.68 -23.43 -20.82
CA MET A 54 6.96 -22.30 -21.41
C MET A 54 5.47 -22.37 -21.01
N PRO A 55 4.81 -21.22 -20.78
CA PRO A 55 3.35 -21.14 -20.87
C PRO A 55 2.88 -21.52 -22.27
N GLY A 56 1.81 -22.32 -22.38
CA GLY A 56 1.46 -23.02 -23.62
C GLY A 56 1.05 -22.11 -24.78
N VAL A 57 1.84 -22.11 -25.86
CA VAL A 57 1.43 -21.66 -27.21
C VAL A 57 1.71 -22.80 -28.20
N GLY A 58 0.70 -23.18 -28.98
CA GLY A 58 0.75 -24.42 -29.76
C GLY A 58 1.64 -24.40 -31.01
N ASN A 59 2.46 -25.44 -31.16
CA ASN A 59 3.06 -25.96 -32.39
C ASN A 59 3.36 -24.97 -33.55
N ARG A 60 4.62 -24.51 -33.62
CA ARG A 60 5.46 -24.81 -34.81
C ARG A 60 6.97 -24.64 -34.58
N HIS A 61 7.72 -25.41 -35.37
CA HIS A 61 9.18 -25.46 -35.50
C HIS A 61 9.99 -25.90 -34.27
N HIS A 62 10.39 -27.18 -34.31
CA HIS A 62 11.66 -27.61 -33.74
C HIS A 62 12.80 -26.70 -34.25
N ARG A 63 13.58 -26.17 -33.29
CA ARG A 63 15.00 -25.82 -33.46
C ARG A 63 15.74 -26.37 -32.24
N ASP A 64 16.98 -26.79 -32.40
CA ASP A 64 17.74 -27.47 -31.34
C ASP A 64 18.21 -26.54 -30.21
N TRP A 65 17.34 -26.34 -29.22
CA TRP A 65 17.67 -25.62 -27.98
C TRP A 65 18.68 -26.37 -27.09
N LYS A 66 18.98 -27.65 -27.37
CA LYS A 66 20.03 -28.42 -26.66
C LYS A 66 21.43 -27.76 -26.77
N SER A 67 21.74 -27.09 -27.88
CA SER A 67 23.03 -26.38 -28.06
C SER A 67 23.13 -25.05 -27.30
N ILE A 68 21.99 -24.48 -26.90
CA ILE A 68 21.92 -23.23 -26.14
C ILE A 68 22.06 -23.52 -24.63
N ILE A 69 21.62 -24.69 -24.16
CA ILE A 69 21.88 -25.17 -22.79
C ILE A 69 23.38 -25.44 -22.56
N SER A 70 24.11 -25.95 -23.57
CA SER A 70 25.56 -26.21 -23.44
C SER A 70 26.44 -24.95 -23.44
N THR A 71 25.90 -23.77 -23.78
CA THR A 71 26.69 -22.58 -24.06
C THR A 71 26.39 -21.47 -23.06
N SER A 72 27.28 -21.31 -22.07
CA SER A 72 27.25 -20.28 -21.01
C SER A 72 26.26 -20.48 -19.84
N LEU A 73 26.09 -21.70 -19.36
CA LEU A 73 25.89 -21.95 -17.92
C LEU A 73 27.23 -22.33 -17.24
N LYS A 74 28.19 -21.39 -17.24
CA LYS A 74 29.28 -21.44 -16.25
C LYS A 74 28.65 -21.23 -14.87
N ARG A 75 28.87 -22.17 -13.94
CA ARG A 75 28.49 -21.99 -12.53
C ARG A 75 29.06 -20.65 -12.01
N PRO A 76 28.26 -19.80 -11.36
CA PRO A 76 28.79 -18.68 -10.59
C PRO A 76 29.65 -19.25 -9.44
N ASN A 77 30.96 -19.04 -9.49
CA ASN A 77 31.85 -19.47 -8.42
C ASN A 77 31.50 -18.70 -7.13
N GLY A 78 30.95 -19.40 -6.13
CA GLY A 78 30.59 -18.83 -4.82
C GLY A 78 29.15 -19.08 -4.36
N LEU A 79 28.24 -19.51 -5.23
CA LEU A 79 26.85 -19.83 -4.85
C LEU A 79 26.66 -21.30 -4.45
N ASP A 80 27.24 -21.68 -3.31
CA ASP A 80 27.03 -22.99 -2.69
C ASP A 80 25.84 -22.96 -1.71
N CYS A 81 24.72 -23.62 -2.06
CA CYS A 81 23.64 -23.86 -1.11
C CYS A 81 24.14 -24.77 0.02
N VAL A 82 24.25 -24.24 1.24
CA VAL A 82 24.89 -24.93 2.38
C VAL A 82 24.19 -26.27 2.74
N ARG A 83 22.90 -26.44 2.38
CA ARG A 83 22.16 -27.72 2.46
C ARG A 83 21.07 -27.80 1.38
N GLY A 84 20.97 -28.96 0.70
CA GLY A 84 19.85 -29.30 -0.19
C GLY A 84 20.03 -28.91 -1.67
N PRO A 85 19.14 -29.39 -2.57
CA PRO A 85 19.16 -29.04 -3.98
C PRO A 85 18.72 -27.57 -4.21
N CYS A 86 19.51 -26.82 -4.96
CA CYS A 86 19.20 -25.45 -5.34
C CYS A 86 18.24 -25.39 -6.55
N TYR A 87 17.22 -24.54 -6.48
CA TYR A 87 16.40 -24.17 -7.65
C TYR A 87 16.64 -22.70 -8.00
N TYR A 88 16.98 -22.41 -9.26
CA TYR A 88 17.38 -21.08 -9.72
C TYR A 88 16.34 -20.47 -10.67
N PHE A 89 15.86 -19.27 -10.34
CA PHE A 89 14.88 -18.53 -11.13
C PHE A 89 15.55 -17.32 -11.79
N PHE A 90 15.64 -17.30 -13.11
CA PHE A 90 16.28 -16.21 -13.86
C PHE A 90 15.25 -15.32 -14.57
N LEU A 91 15.17 -14.06 -14.16
CA LEU A 91 14.51 -13.02 -14.94
C LEU A 91 15.54 -12.42 -15.91
N ARG A 92 15.21 -12.39 -17.21
CA ARG A 92 16.05 -11.76 -18.24
C ARG A 92 15.58 -10.32 -18.46
N GLU A 93 16.37 -9.35 -18.04
CA GLU A 93 16.05 -7.93 -18.27
C GLU A 93 15.97 -7.61 -19.77
N HIS A 94 15.04 -6.72 -20.14
CA HIS A 94 15.04 -6.10 -21.46
C HIS A 94 16.16 -5.05 -21.55
N SER A 95 16.90 -5.07 -22.65
CA SER A 95 18.08 -4.22 -22.88
C SER A 95 17.73 -2.73 -23.04
N TYR A 96 17.55 -2.01 -21.93
CA TYR A 96 17.52 -0.55 -21.94
C TYR A 96 18.88 0.01 -22.33
N LYS A 97 18.90 0.92 -23.31
CA LYS A 97 20.12 1.43 -23.92
C LYS A 97 20.79 2.46 -22.99
N VAL A 98 21.70 2.01 -22.15
CA VAL A 98 22.49 2.86 -21.25
C VAL A 98 23.27 3.89 -22.06
N ILE A 99 22.99 5.18 -21.84
CA ILE A 99 23.82 6.28 -22.30
C ILE A 99 24.95 6.43 -21.26
N PRO A 100 26.23 6.28 -21.64
CA PRO A 100 27.32 6.35 -20.68
C PRO A 100 27.50 7.78 -20.16
N PRO A 101 27.67 8.00 -18.84
CA PRO A 101 28.13 9.29 -18.33
C PRO A 101 29.57 9.54 -18.79
N THR A 102 29.88 10.78 -19.15
CA THR A 102 31.23 11.19 -19.55
C THR A 102 32.21 11.21 -18.38
N SER A 103 33.48 11.04 -18.69
CA SER A 103 34.57 10.78 -17.74
C SER A 103 34.96 11.96 -16.85
N SER A 104 35.02 11.74 -15.54
CA SER A 104 36.18 12.07 -14.66
C SER A 104 35.85 11.83 -13.17
N GLY A 105 36.84 11.37 -12.38
CA GLY A 105 36.69 11.18 -10.92
C GLY A 105 37.29 9.87 -10.36
N LEU A 106 38.62 9.79 -10.24
CA LEU A 106 39.35 8.69 -9.57
C LEU A 106 39.57 8.98 -8.08
N VAL A 107 39.12 8.08 -7.19
CA VAL A 107 39.69 7.78 -5.85
C VAL A 107 39.28 6.32 -5.50
N SER A 108 40.01 5.31 -5.97
CA SER A 108 40.99 4.50 -5.19
C SER A 108 40.43 3.79 -3.94
N GLU A 109 40.45 2.45 -3.96
CA GLU A 109 40.17 1.58 -2.83
C GLU A 109 41.28 1.63 -1.76
N ALA A 110 40.96 1.22 -0.52
CA ALA A 110 41.94 0.93 0.53
C ALA A 110 41.56 -0.38 1.26
N PHE A 111 42.24 -1.48 0.91
CA PHE A 111 42.10 -2.76 1.62
C PHE A 111 42.86 -2.73 2.96
N GLY A 112 42.18 -3.07 4.05
CA GLY A 112 42.79 -3.38 5.35
C GLY A 112 42.71 -4.89 5.62
N GLY A 113 43.87 -5.55 5.79
CA GLY A 113 43.93 -7.00 6.05
C GLY A 113 43.60 -7.38 7.50
N GLY A 114 43.06 -8.59 7.68
CA GLY A 114 42.79 -9.22 8.98
C GLY A 114 42.89 -10.74 8.88
N GLU A 115 43.53 -11.38 9.86
CA GLU A 115 44.14 -12.71 9.71
C GLU A 115 43.18 -13.91 9.76
N ARG A 116 43.70 -15.08 9.35
CA ARG A 116 43.01 -16.38 9.41
C ARG A 116 43.17 -17.06 10.77
N SER A 117 42.05 -17.36 11.43
CA SER A 117 41.92 -18.52 12.35
C SER A 117 40.44 -18.91 12.44
N GLY A 118 40.05 -20.15 12.77
CA GLY A 118 40.81 -21.38 12.94
C GLY A 118 39.84 -22.51 13.32
N LEU A 119 39.72 -23.56 12.50
CA LEU A 119 38.68 -24.59 12.70
C LEU A 119 38.94 -25.46 13.94
N LYS A 120 37.96 -25.60 14.83
CA LYS A 120 37.86 -26.73 15.78
C LYS A 120 36.46 -27.33 15.79
N ARG A 121 36.37 -28.62 15.48
CA ARG A 121 35.18 -29.44 15.73
C ARG A 121 35.12 -29.83 17.21
N ARG A 122 33.91 -29.97 17.75
CA ARG A 122 33.61 -30.90 18.86
C ARG A 122 32.35 -31.68 18.49
N THR A 123 32.27 -32.92 18.95
CA THR A 123 31.27 -33.94 18.59
C THR A 123 30.83 -34.69 19.84
N SER A 124 29.62 -35.26 19.81
CA SER A 124 28.89 -35.77 20.99
C SER A 124 28.42 -34.65 21.93
N GLY A 125 27.26 -34.75 22.61
CA GLY A 125 26.23 -35.79 22.56
C GLY A 125 25.02 -35.38 23.42
N ASP A 126 23.94 -36.15 23.33
CA ASP A 126 22.76 -36.17 24.21
C ASP A 126 21.92 -34.89 24.39
N ASP A 127 20.77 -34.90 23.70
CA ASP A 127 19.41 -34.57 24.18
C ASP A 127 18.98 -33.18 24.73
N LYS A 128 17.72 -32.84 24.38
CA LYS A 128 16.83 -31.84 25.01
C LYS A 128 17.31 -30.38 25.11
N TYR A 129 17.24 -29.62 24.01
CA TYR A 129 17.18 -28.15 24.09
C TYR A 129 16.12 -27.47 23.20
N THR A 130 15.07 -26.96 23.85
CA THR A 130 14.22 -25.86 23.38
C THR A 130 15.00 -24.54 23.35
N ARG A 131 15.96 -24.39 22.42
CA ARG A 131 16.81 -23.20 22.29
C ARG A 131 17.27 -22.90 20.85
N TYR A 132 16.32 -22.77 19.93
CA TYR A 132 16.57 -22.29 18.56
C TYR A 132 15.56 -21.21 18.15
N GLY A 133 15.76 -19.99 18.65
CA GLY A 133 15.01 -18.79 18.26
C GLY A 133 15.86 -17.53 18.30
N ASP A 134 16.49 -17.26 19.45
CA ASP A 134 17.08 -15.96 19.79
C ASP A 134 18.19 -15.51 18.83
N GLY A 135 19.15 -16.41 18.55
CA GLY A 135 20.36 -16.10 17.76
C GLY A 135 20.15 -15.83 16.26
N TRP A 136 18.93 -16.00 15.74
CA TRP A 136 18.57 -15.64 14.36
C TRP A 136 17.99 -14.22 14.28
N ILE A 137 17.10 -13.86 15.21
CA ILE A 137 16.41 -12.54 15.24
C ILE A 137 17.44 -11.41 15.24
N GLU A 138 18.47 -11.51 16.08
CA GLU A 138 19.45 -10.43 16.28
C GLU A 138 20.27 -10.11 15.01
N ARG A 139 20.65 -11.15 14.24
CA ARG A 139 21.42 -10.97 13.00
C ARG A 139 20.55 -10.62 11.79
N PHE A 140 19.30 -11.08 11.74
CA PHE A 140 18.40 -10.73 10.64
C PHE A 140 17.81 -9.32 10.78
N GLY A 141 17.37 -8.93 11.98
CA GLY A 141 16.76 -7.62 12.23
C GLY A 141 17.68 -6.46 11.86
N LYS A 142 18.95 -6.52 12.30
CA LYS A 142 19.93 -5.44 12.13
C LYS A 142 20.40 -5.25 10.66
N ARG A 143 20.40 -6.29 9.82
CA ARG A 143 20.93 -6.25 8.44
C ARG A 143 19.85 -6.26 7.34
N TRP A 144 18.79 -7.05 7.46
CA TRP A 144 17.80 -7.28 6.38
C TRP A 144 16.37 -6.82 6.70
N GLY A 145 16.05 -6.51 7.96
CA GLY A 145 14.73 -5.99 8.34
C GLY A 145 14.34 -4.61 7.78
N LYS A 146 15.20 -3.98 6.96
CA LYS A 146 15.15 -2.55 6.60
C LYS A 146 14.37 -2.18 5.32
N LYS A 147 13.74 -3.12 4.60
CA LYS A 147 12.98 -2.80 3.36
C LYS A 147 11.63 -3.51 3.18
N ILE A 148 11.07 -4.14 4.22
CA ILE A 148 9.75 -4.81 4.11
C ILE A 148 8.63 -3.76 4.22
N GLY A 149 8.06 -3.36 3.08
CA GLY A 149 6.99 -2.35 3.03
C GLY A 149 5.69 -2.77 3.74
N ASN A 150 5.34 -4.07 3.68
CA ASN A 150 4.13 -4.64 4.29
C ASN A 150 4.44 -5.42 5.60
N VAL A 151 4.98 -4.70 6.59
CA VAL A 151 5.33 -5.19 7.94
C VAL A 151 4.22 -6.06 8.57
N ALA A 152 2.96 -5.65 8.42
CA ALA A 152 1.80 -6.35 8.96
C ALA A 152 1.48 -7.64 8.20
N ALA A 153 1.45 -7.59 6.86
CA ALA A 153 1.08 -8.73 6.02
C ALA A 153 2.07 -9.90 6.11
N ALA A 154 3.36 -9.62 6.32
CA ALA A 154 4.37 -10.65 6.61
C ALA A 154 4.07 -11.36 7.95
N SER A 155 3.93 -10.57 9.02
CA SER A 155 3.69 -11.05 10.39
C SER A 155 2.34 -11.76 10.55
N SER A 156 1.37 -11.45 9.70
CA SER A 156 0.04 -12.07 9.67
C SER A 156 0.04 -13.55 9.26
N HIS A 157 0.93 -13.99 8.37
CA HIS A 157 1.01 -15.42 8.01
C HIS A 157 1.46 -16.27 9.22
N TYR A 158 2.30 -15.71 10.10
CA TYR A 158 2.69 -16.35 11.36
C TYR A 158 1.49 -16.57 12.28
N LEU A 159 0.58 -15.59 12.41
CA LEU A 159 -0.60 -15.72 13.26
C LEU A 159 -1.61 -16.78 12.78
N LEU A 160 -1.70 -17.01 11.46
CA LEU A 160 -2.62 -18.00 10.89
C LEU A 160 -2.03 -19.41 10.80
N PHE A 161 -0.71 -19.55 10.63
CA PHE A 161 -0.07 -20.83 10.30
C PHE A 161 1.14 -21.21 11.18
N GLY A 162 1.47 -20.42 12.21
CA GLY A 162 2.64 -20.66 13.09
C GLY A 162 4.01 -20.54 12.40
N LYS A 163 4.03 -20.03 11.16
CA LYS A 163 5.21 -19.92 10.28
C LYS A 163 5.12 -18.66 9.44
N GLY A 164 6.25 -18.08 9.04
CA GLY A 164 6.32 -16.87 8.21
C GLY A 164 7.20 -15.80 8.86
N PHE A 165 7.51 -14.73 8.11
CA PHE A 165 8.39 -13.67 8.61
C PHE A 165 7.66 -12.74 9.58
N GLN A 166 8.10 -12.74 10.83
CA GLN A 166 7.93 -11.60 11.72
C GLN A 166 9.00 -10.55 11.40
N THR A 167 8.65 -9.26 11.51
CA THR A 167 9.66 -8.18 11.47
C THR A 167 10.21 -7.92 12.87
N TRP A 168 11.38 -7.27 12.94
CA TRP A 168 12.00 -6.85 14.20
C TRP A 168 11.08 -5.91 15.03
N GLU A 169 10.19 -5.17 14.38
CA GLU A 169 9.18 -4.31 15.04
C GLU A 169 8.17 -5.10 15.90
N TYR A 170 7.98 -6.40 15.59
CA TYR A 170 7.18 -7.37 16.36
C TYR A 170 8.03 -8.29 17.23
N SER A 171 9.34 -8.05 17.38
CA SER A 171 10.17 -8.84 18.29
C SER A 171 9.96 -8.41 19.76
N PRO A 172 10.06 -9.34 20.74
CA PRO A 172 9.90 -9.00 22.16
C PRO A 172 10.93 -7.99 22.71
N GLU A 173 12.09 -7.83 22.05
CA GLU A 173 13.12 -6.85 22.41
C GLU A 173 12.58 -5.41 22.28
N TYR A 174 12.05 -5.05 21.11
CA TYR A 174 11.59 -3.69 20.82
C TYR A 174 10.08 -3.49 21.06
N ALA A 175 9.25 -4.48 20.72
CA ALA A 175 7.79 -4.46 20.89
C ALA A 175 7.13 -3.13 20.44
N LEU A 176 7.38 -2.72 19.19
CA LEU A 176 6.95 -1.42 18.63
C LEU A 176 5.55 -1.46 17.99
N ARG A 177 4.99 -2.65 17.76
CA ARG A 177 3.70 -2.85 17.11
C ARG A 177 2.76 -3.69 17.96
N SER A 178 1.46 -3.41 17.81
CA SER A 178 0.42 -4.15 18.51
C SER A 178 0.06 -5.44 17.76
N TYR A 179 -0.01 -6.55 18.48
CA TYR A 179 -0.62 -7.78 17.98
C TYR A 179 -2.14 -7.65 17.86
N MET A 180 -2.79 -6.83 18.70
CA MET A 180 -4.22 -6.52 18.55
C MET A 180 -4.53 -5.91 17.17
N TYR A 181 -3.65 -5.04 16.63
CA TYR A 181 -3.79 -4.51 15.27
C TYR A 181 -3.85 -5.61 14.21
N LEU A 182 -2.96 -6.62 14.30
CA LEU A 182 -2.97 -7.75 13.39
C LEU A 182 -4.23 -8.60 13.57
N LEU A 183 -4.64 -8.90 14.81
CA LEU A 183 -5.79 -9.73 15.11
C LEU A 183 -7.10 -9.13 14.58
N VAL A 184 -7.31 -7.82 14.69
CA VAL A 184 -8.49 -7.13 14.13
C VAL A 184 -8.63 -7.36 12.62
N HIS A 185 -7.52 -7.49 11.89
CA HIS A 185 -7.52 -7.77 10.46
C HIS A 185 -7.51 -9.27 10.13
N MET A 186 -6.91 -10.11 11.00
CA MET A 186 -6.71 -11.54 10.74
C MET A 186 -7.82 -12.45 11.28
N VAL A 187 -8.60 -12.05 12.29
CA VAL A 187 -9.75 -12.85 12.75
C VAL A 187 -10.78 -13.08 11.61
N PRO A 188 -11.15 -12.07 10.78
CA PRO A 188 -11.98 -12.33 9.60
C PRO A 188 -11.35 -13.30 8.60
N VAL A 189 -10.03 -13.23 8.40
CA VAL A 189 -9.28 -14.13 7.49
C VAL A 189 -9.22 -15.56 8.05
N TRP A 190 -9.08 -15.70 9.37
CA TRP A 190 -9.13 -16.99 10.07
C TRP A 190 -10.51 -17.65 9.95
N VAL A 191 -11.60 -16.88 10.12
CA VAL A 191 -12.97 -17.38 9.92
C VAL A 191 -13.16 -17.84 8.46
N TYR A 192 -12.74 -17.03 7.48
CA TYR A 192 -12.79 -17.41 6.06
C TYR A 192 -11.99 -18.69 5.76
N ASN A 193 -10.79 -18.82 6.34
CA ASN A 193 -9.96 -20.02 6.22
C ASN A 193 -10.62 -21.25 6.86
N HIS A 194 -11.20 -21.12 8.05
CA HIS A 194 -11.82 -22.24 8.76
C HIS A 194 -13.09 -22.75 8.08
N LEU A 195 -13.91 -21.84 7.52
CA LEU A 195 -15.17 -22.19 6.86
C LEU A 195 -15.02 -22.75 5.45
N LEU A 196 -14.01 -22.30 4.68
CA LEU A 196 -13.93 -22.58 3.24
C LEU A 196 -12.57 -23.15 2.76
N GLN A 197 -11.58 -23.27 3.65
CA GLN A 197 -10.25 -23.84 3.40
C GLN A 197 -9.62 -23.46 2.04
N PRO A 198 -9.61 -22.17 1.65
CA PRO A 198 -9.16 -21.73 0.33
C PRO A 198 -7.63 -21.71 0.23
N ASN A 199 -7.10 -21.59 -0.99
CA ASN A 199 -5.67 -21.36 -1.21
C ASN A 199 -5.19 -20.09 -0.47
N ARG A 200 -3.98 -20.14 0.12
CA ARG A 200 -3.35 -19.05 0.90
C ARG A 200 -3.35 -17.70 0.16
N ILE A 201 -3.17 -17.71 -1.16
CA ILE A 201 -3.24 -16.50 -2.00
C ILE A 201 -4.62 -15.84 -1.91
N LEU A 202 -5.71 -16.62 -1.86
CA LEU A 202 -7.06 -16.11 -1.70
C LEU A 202 -7.28 -15.49 -0.30
N LEU A 203 -6.61 -15.98 0.75
CA LEU A 203 -6.64 -15.33 2.08
C LEU A 203 -6.02 -13.93 2.04
N PHE A 204 -4.91 -13.77 1.33
CA PHE A 204 -4.25 -12.47 1.13
C PHE A 204 -5.15 -11.50 0.36
N TYR A 205 -5.74 -11.93 -0.77
CA TYR A 205 -6.66 -11.09 -1.54
C TYR A 205 -7.97 -10.80 -0.79
N PHE A 206 -8.53 -11.76 -0.03
CA PHE A 206 -9.71 -11.54 0.82
C PHE A 206 -9.48 -10.43 1.85
N CYS A 207 -8.30 -10.38 2.49
CA CYS A 207 -7.93 -9.29 3.37
C CYS A 207 -7.92 -7.92 2.65
N ARG A 208 -7.37 -7.87 1.42
CA ARG A 208 -7.38 -6.65 0.58
C ARG A 208 -8.79 -6.21 0.16
N CYS A 209 -9.66 -7.16 -0.18
CA CYS A 209 -11.06 -6.89 -0.52
C CYS A 209 -11.84 -6.36 0.69
N LEU A 210 -11.62 -6.92 1.88
CA LEU A 210 -12.21 -6.42 3.13
C LEU A 210 -11.74 -5.00 3.45
N LEU A 211 -10.44 -4.71 3.30
CA LEU A 211 -9.88 -3.37 3.42
C LEU A 211 -10.54 -2.37 2.44
N GLY A 212 -10.64 -2.72 1.16
CA GLY A 212 -11.29 -1.87 0.15
C GLY A 212 -12.78 -1.60 0.44
N LEU A 213 -13.51 -2.62 0.91
CA LEU A 213 -14.92 -2.49 1.32
C LEU A 213 -15.07 -1.57 2.54
N LEU A 214 -14.21 -1.70 3.54
CA LEU A 214 -14.19 -0.81 4.71
C LEU A 214 -13.83 0.63 4.32
N CYS A 215 -12.88 0.82 3.39
CA CYS A 215 -12.54 2.13 2.82
C CYS A 215 -13.78 2.78 2.17
N ALA A 216 -14.49 2.05 1.30
CA ALA A 216 -15.69 2.55 0.63
C ALA A 216 -16.81 2.96 1.61
N PHE A 217 -17.03 2.22 2.71
CA PHE A 217 -17.99 2.63 3.75
C PHE A 217 -17.56 3.93 4.45
N CYS A 218 -16.26 4.09 4.75
CA CYS A 218 -15.73 5.31 5.36
C CYS A 218 -15.82 6.51 4.40
N GLU A 219 -15.52 6.32 3.11
CA GLU A 219 -15.64 7.32 2.06
C GLU A 219 -17.09 7.79 1.87
N VAL A 220 -18.07 6.87 1.86
CA VAL A 220 -19.50 7.22 1.77
C VAL A 220 -19.97 8.01 2.99
N TYR A 221 -19.47 7.69 4.19
CA TYR A 221 -19.75 8.46 5.39
C TYR A 221 -19.14 9.88 5.33
N PHE A 222 -17.88 9.98 4.90
CA PHE A 222 -17.19 11.26 4.72
C PHE A 222 -17.86 12.13 3.65
N TYR A 223 -18.18 11.56 2.47
CA TYR A 223 -18.89 12.25 1.38
C TYR A 223 -20.23 12.85 1.83
N LYS A 224 -21.05 12.11 2.58
CA LYS A 224 -22.31 12.63 3.14
C LYS A 224 -22.06 13.82 4.09
N SER A 225 -21.01 13.74 4.89
CA SER A 225 -20.59 14.78 5.83
C SER A 225 -20.09 16.05 5.10
N VAL A 226 -19.28 15.88 4.05
CA VAL A 226 -18.78 16.97 3.20
C VAL A 226 -19.93 17.64 2.44
N CYS A 227 -20.89 16.87 1.92
CA CYS A 227 -22.09 17.42 1.28
C CYS A 227 -22.93 18.30 2.23
N GLN A 228 -22.97 17.98 3.52
CA GLN A 228 -23.67 18.77 4.54
C GLN A 228 -22.86 20.00 4.98
N GLU A 229 -21.55 19.85 5.17
CA GLU A 229 -20.67 20.90 5.71
C GLU A 229 -20.30 21.96 4.65
N PHE A 230 -20.00 21.54 3.42
CA PHE A 230 -19.50 22.39 2.32
C PHE A 230 -20.42 22.49 1.10
N GLY A 231 -21.48 21.66 1.05
CA GLY A 231 -22.41 21.61 -0.07
C GLY A 231 -22.09 20.53 -1.10
N VAL A 232 -23.13 20.14 -1.85
CA VAL A 232 -23.12 18.98 -2.76
C VAL A 232 -22.09 19.10 -3.89
N GLN A 233 -21.77 20.31 -4.37
CA GLN A 233 -20.76 20.52 -5.41
C GLN A 233 -19.36 20.07 -4.96
N VAL A 234 -18.93 20.54 -3.79
CA VAL A 234 -17.63 20.17 -3.19
C VAL A 234 -17.58 18.68 -2.92
N GLY A 235 -18.66 18.09 -2.39
CA GLY A 235 -18.76 16.65 -2.18
C GLY A 235 -18.61 15.84 -3.46
N ARG A 236 -19.27 16.23 -4.57
CA ARG A 236 -19.17 15.54 -5.87
C ARG A 236 -17.76 15.62 -6.47
N LEU A 237 -17.14 16.80 -6.45
CA LEU A 237 -15.75 17.00 -6.89
C LEU A 237 -14.78 16.15 -6.05
N MET A 238 -14.90 16.22 -4.72
CA MET A 238 -14.08 15.45 -3.79
C MET A 238 -14.21 13.94 -4.04
N LEU A 239 -15.43 13.43 -4.23
CA LEU A 239 -15.68 12.00 -4.47
C LEU A 239 -15.04 11.54 -5.78
N ALA A 240 -15.18 12.32 -6.86
CA ALA A 240 -14.52 12.02 -8.12
C ALA A 240 -12.98 12.02 -7.97
N PHE A 241 -12.41 13.01 -7.27
CA PHE A 241 -10.97 13.05 -7.02
C PHE A 241 -10.48 11.91 -6.12
N MET A 242 -11.27 11.45 -5.15
CA MET A 242 -10.94 10.25 -4.36
C MET A 242 -10.89 9.01 -5.25
N VAL A 243 -12.01 8.69 -5.91
CA VAL A 243 -12.19 7.47 -6.74
C VAL A 243 -11.15 7.35 -7.85
N PHE A 244 -10.77 8.47 -8.48
CA PHE A 244 -9.85 8.47 -9.62
C PHE A 244 -8.39 8.79 -9.29
N SER A 245 -8.04 9.11 -8.03
CA SER A 245 -6.63 9.34 -7.66
C SER A 245 -5.84 8.03 -7.58
N ALA A 246 -4.62 8.02 -8.12
CA ALA A 246 -3.70 6.91 -7.95
C ALA A 246 -3.31 6.73 -6.47
N GLY A 247 -3.28 7.84 -5.70
CA GLY A 247 -3.04 7.84 -4.26
C GLY A 247 -4.04 6.99 -3.47
N LEU A 248 -5.35 7.26 -3.57
CA LEU A 248 -6.34 6.43 -2.86
C LEU A 248 -6.47 5.03 -3.48
N PHE A 249 -6.28 4.85 -4.79
CA PHE A 249 -6.31 3.51 -5.39
C PHE A 249 -5.30 2.55 -4.73
N VAL A 250 -4.07 3.01 -4.50
CA VAL A 250 -3.05 2.22 -3.78
C VAL A 250 -3.33 2.17 -2.27
N ALA A 251 -3.63 3.32 -1.64
CA ALA A 251 -3.77 3.41 -0.19
C ALA A 251 -4.98 2.62 0.35
N SER A 252 -6.11 2.62 -0.36
CA SER A 252 -7.39 2.01 0.07
C SER A 252 -7.33 0.52 0.37
N THR A 253 -6.39 -0.22 -0.24
CA THR A 253 -6.24 -1.68 -0.08
C THR A 253 -4.86 -2.12 0.44
N ALA A 254 -4.00 -1.17 0.83
CA ALA A 254 -2.69 -1.49 1.43
C ALA A 254 -2.86 -1.92 2.90
N PHE A 255 -2.37 -3.10 3.25
CA PHE A 255 -2.45 -3.60 4.64
C PHE A 255 -1.31 -3.06 5.50
N ILE A 256 -1.43 -1.77 5.85
CA ILE A 256 -0.48 -1.04 6.70
C ILE A 256 -1.21 -0.09 7.67
N PRO A 257 -0.60 0.27 8.82
CA PRO A 257 -1.25 1.11 9.83
C PRO A 257 -1.74 2.47 9.33
N SER A 258 -1.04 3.10 8.38
CA SER A 258 -1.44 4.42 7.86
C SER A 258 -2.67 4.38 6.95
N THR A 259 -2.97 3.25 6.31
CA THR A 259 -4.26 3.01 5.64
C THR A 259 -5.41 2.92 6.65
N PHE A 260 -5.22 2.21 7.76
CA PHE A 260 -6.20 2.21 8.85
C PHE A 260 -6.41 3.62 9.43
N SER A 261 -5.33 4.40 9.58
CA SER A 261 -5.43 5.80 9.99
C SER A 261 -6.14 6.70 8.95
N MET A 262 -6.07 6.38 7.65
CA MET A 262 -6.87 7.05 6.61
C MET A 262 -8.36 6.76 6.78
N TYR A 263 -8.76 5.52 7.06
CA TYR A 263 -10.15 5.17 7.36
C TYR A 263 -10.65 5.90 8.61
N MET A 264 -9.85 5.92 9.67
CA MET A 264 -10.20 6.63 10.90
C MET A 264 -10.25 8.15 10.71
N CYS A 265 -9.46 8.71 9.80
CA CYS A 265 -9.52 10.13 9.42
C CYS A 265 -10.83 10.48 8.68
N LEU A 266 -11.26 9.63 7.71
CA LEU A 266 -12.55 9.76 7.03
C LEU A 266 -13.70 9.75 8.05
N LEU A 267 -13.66 8.83 9.02
CA LEU A 267 -14.68 8.69 10.06
C LEU A 267 -14.64 9.83 11.08
N SER A 268 -13.47 10.23 11.60
CA SER A 268 -13.36 11.22 12.67
C SER A 268 -13.71 12.62 12.18
N ILE A 269 -13.20 13.02 11.02
CA ILE A 269 -13.50 14.31 10.41
C ILE A 269 -14.95 14.32 9.91
N GLY A 270 -15.45 13.22 9.32
CA GLY A 270 -16.86 13.08 8.95
C GLY A 270 -17.81 13.22 10.15
N ALA A 271 -17.49 12.57 11.27
CA ALA A 271 -18.26 12.66 12.51
C ALA A 271 -18.22 14.07 13.10
N TRP A 272 -17.06 14.74 13.09
CA TRP A 272 -16.92 16.14 13.51
C TRP A 272 -17.72 17.11 12.64
N TYR A 273 -17.72 16.92 11.31
CA TYR A 273 -18.57 17.65 10.37
C TYR A 273 -20.07 17.42 10.65
N GLN A 274 -20.47 16.20 11.06
CA GLN A 274 -21.82 15.89 11.55
C GLN A 274 -22.07 16.29 13.02
N ARG A 275 -21.13 16.95 13.70
CA ARG A 275 -21.18 17.33 15.13
C ARG A 275 -21.33 16.15 16.12
N ARG A 276 -20.99 14.94 15.70
CA ARG A 276 -20.96 13.70 16.49
C ARG A 276 -19.60 13.52 17.17
N TYR A 277 -19.31 14.40 18.11
CA TYR A 277 -18.01 14.51 18.80
C TYR A 277 -17.59 13.21 19.49
N GLU A 278 -18.55 12.44 19.99
CA GLU A 278 -18.37 11.15 20.65
C GLU A 278 -17.67 10.15 19.72
N LEU A 279 -18.20 10.00 18.50
CA LEU A 279 -17.64 9.17 17.45
C LEU A 279 -16.33 9.75 16.90
N ALA A 280 -16.21 11.08 16.83
CA ALA A 280 -15.00 11.76 16.36
C ALA A 280 -13.81 11.54 17.30
N ILE A 281 -14.02 11.62 18.62
CA ILE A 281 -13.02 11.29 19.65
C ILE A 281 -12.68 9.81 19.57
N PHE A 282 -13.68 8.92 19.57
CA PHE A 282 -13.46 7.47 19.58
C PHE A 282 -12.65 6.99 18.38
N THR A 283 -12.97 7.44 17.16
CA THR A 283 -12.23 7.05 15.95
C THR A 283 -10.83 7.67 15.88
N THR A 284 -10.64 8.88 16.40
CA THR A 284 -9.30 9.48 16.58
C THR A 284 -8.45 8.66 17.56
N ALA A 285 -9.02 8.28 18.71
CA ALA A 285 -8.35 7.43 19.70
C ALA A 285 -8.05 6.03 19.15
N LEU A 286 -8.95 5.45 18.36
CA LEU A 286 -8.76 4.16 17.69
C LEU A 286 -7.61 4.19 16.68
N SER A 287 -7.48 5.26 15.90
CA SER A 287 -6.29 5.50 15.06
C SER A 287 -5.02 5.62 15.89
N THR A 288 -5.07 6.42 16.95
CA THR A 288 -3.93 6.76 17.81
C THR A 288 -3.37 5.52 18.52
N TYR A 289 -4.23 4.72 19.16
CA TYR A 289 -3.80 3.56 19.93
C TYR A 289 -3.60 2.33 19.06
N LEU A 290 -4.52 2.00 18.15
CA LEU A 290 -4.47 0.71 17.45
C LEU A 290 -3.55 0.71 16.24
N SER A 291 -3.41 1.82 15.50
CA SER A 291 -2.55 1.85 14.30
C SER A 291 -1.27 2.67 14.45
N TRP A 292 -1.36 3.96 14.82
CA TRP A 292 -0.17 4.83 14.85
C TRP A 292 -0.39 6.08 15.74
N PRO A 293 0.38 6.29 16.83
CA PRO A 293 0.11 7.37 17.80
C PRO A 293 0.22 8.78 17.22
N PHE A 294 1.02 8.96 16.16
CA PHE A 294 1.14 10.24 15.45
C PHE A 294 -0.18 10.69 14.80
N ALA A 295 -1.13 9.76 14.56
CA ALA A 295 -2.47 10.08 14.07
C ALA A 295 -3.28 10.98 15.03
N ALA A 296 -2.91 11.09 16.31
CA ALA A 296 -3.48 12.04 17.26
C ALA A 296 -3.43 13.49 16.76
N LEU A 297 -2.44 13.85 15.92
CA LEU A 297 -2.31 15.17 15.30
C LEU A 297 -3.56 15.56 14.48
N LEU A 298 -4.23 14.60 13.85
CA LEU A 298 -5.46 14.82 13.08
C LEU A 298 -6.66 15.17 13.99
N GLY A 299 -6.59 14.79 15.26
CA GLY A 299 -7.57 15.12 16.30
C GLY A 299 -7.43 16.52 16.89
N VAL A 300 -6.28 17.18 16.74
CA VAL A 300 -6.01 18.50 17.35
C VAL A 300 -7.06 19.55 16.94
N PRO A 301 -7.49 19.68 15.67
CA PRO A 301 -8.54 20.62 15.28
C PRO A 301 -9.92 20.32 15.89
N ILE A 302 -10.22 19.03 16.12
CA ILE A 302 -11.44 18.57 16.78
C ILE A 302 -11.41 18.99 18.26
N ALA A 303 -10.27 18.78 18.94
CA ALA A 303 -10.05 19.23 20.32
C ALA A 303 -10.13 20.76 20.44
N LEU A 304 -9.57 21.52 19.49
CA LEU A 304 -9.67 22.99 19.47
C LEU A 304 -11.11 23.49 19.32
N ASP A 305 -11.93 22.88 18.46
CA ASP A 305 -13.35 23.22 18.34
C ASP A 305 -14.13 22.88 19.63
N MET A 306 -13.88 21.70 20.22
CA MET A 306 -14.56 21.29 21.45
C MET A 306 -14.17 22.13 22.66
N LEU A 307 -12.88 22.29 22.94
CA LEU A 307 -12.37 22.90 24.16
C LEU A 307 -12.44 24.44 24.09
N VAL A 308 -11.95 25.04 22.99
CA VAL A 308 -11.84 26.51 22.90
C VAL A 308 -13.13 27.14 22.38
N ARG A 309 -13.66 26.65 21.25
CA ARG A 309 -14.83 27.29 20.59
C ARG A 309 -16.16 26.93 21.23
N ARG A 310 -16.33 25.68 21.68
CA ARG A 310 -17.61 25.15 22.20
C ARG A 310 -17.63 24.89 23.70
N LYS A 311 -16.46 24.96 24.37
CA LYS A 311 -16.29 24.75 25.82
C LYS A 311 -16.86 23.42 26.33
N GLN A 312 -16.88 22.38 25.50
CA GLN A 312 -17.41 21.04 25.81
C GLN A 312 -16.40 20.14 26.54
N PHE A 313 -15.73 20.68 27.57
CA PHE A 313 -14.68 20.01 28.34
C PHE A 313 -15.11 18.64 28.88
N SER A 314 -16.27 18.58 29.56
CA SER A 314 -16.80 17.34 30.15
C SER A 314 -16.96 16.24 29.09
N LYS A 315 -17.61 16.54 27.95
CA LYS A 315 -17.77 15.58 26.84
C LYS A 315 -16.43 15.12 26.28
N PHE A 316 -15.47 16.03 26.10
CA PHE A 316 -14.14 15.71 25.59
C PHE A 316 -13.40 14.72 26.51
N PHE A 317 -13.30 15.03 27.81
CA PHE A 317 -12.59 14.17 28.76
C PHE A 317 -13.33 12.86 29.04
N GLN A 318 -14.67 12.88 29.13
CA GLN A 318 -15.48 11.67 29.30
C GLN A 318 -15.26 10.68 28.15
N TRP A 319 -15.41 11.12 26.90
CA TRP A 319 -15.24 10.24 25.74
C TRP A 319 -13.77 9.90 25.47
N GLY A 320 -12.83 10.78 25.83
CA GLY A 320 -11.40 10.46 25.84
C GLY A 320 -11.06 9.33 26.82
N ALA A 321 -11.56 9.40 28.05
CA ALA A 321 -11.38 8.36 29.06
C ALA A 321 -12.05 7.02 28.67
N ILE A 322 -13.31 7.06 28.20
CA ILE A 322 -14.02 5.88 27.69
C ILE A 322 -13.25 5.23 26.52
N SER A 323 -12.82 6.02 25.54
CA SER A 323 -12.08 5.50 24.38
C SER A 323 -10.73 4.91 24.80
N THR A 324 -10.05 5.53 25.77
CA THR A 324 -8.79 5.01 26.32
C THR A 324 -9.02 3.68 27.04
N ALA A 325 -10.04 3.59 27.91
CA ALA A 325 -10.37 2.35 28.62
C ALA A 325 -10.76 1.21 27.67
N VAL A 326 -11.64 1.48 26.69
CA VAL A 326 -12.17 0.48 25.75
C VAL A 326 -11.13 0.01 24.72
N ILE A 327 -10.18 0.86 24.33
CA ILE A 327 -9.21 0.54 23.28
C ILE A 327 -7.85 0.15 23.85
N LEU A 328 -7.29 0.95 24.78
CA LEU A 328 -5.92 0.77 25.25
C LEU A 328 -5.80 -0.40 26.24
N LEU A 329 -6.79 -0.64 27.12
CA LEU A 329 -6.69 -1.72 28.10
C LEU A 329 -6.71 -3.12 27.44
N PRO A 330 -7.64 -3.47 26.53
CA PRO A 330 -7.58 -4.75 25.82
C PRO A 330 -6.32 -4.89 24.96
N MET A 331 -5.87 -3.81 24.33
CA MET A 331 -4.65 -3.80 23.52
C MET A 331 -3.41 -4.12 24.38
N VAL A 332 -3.25 -3.48 25.55
CA VAL A 332 -2.15 -3.75 26.48
C VAL A 332 -2.20 -5.18 27.04
N LEU A 333 -3.39 -5.71 27.36
CA LEU A 333 -3.55 -7.09 27.83
C LEU A 333 -3.18 -8.11 26.75
N ILE A 334 -3.67 -7.92 25.52
CA ILE A 334 -3.36 -8.77 24.36
C ILE A 334 -1.86 -8.70 24.08
N ASP A 335 -1.31 -7.50 23.84
CA ASP A 335 0.09 -7.32 23.46
C ASP A 335 1.03 -7.87 24.54
N SER A 336 0.73 -7.63 25.83
CA SER A 336 1.57 -8.14 26.92
C SER A 336 1.58 -9.66 27.03
N SER A 337 0.50 -10.34 26.63
CA SER A 337 0.46 -11.81 26.59
C SER A 337 1.25 -12.38 25.40
N TYR A 338 1.17 -11.76 24.22
CA TYR A 338 1.96 -12.16 23.05
C TYR A 338 3.47 -11.87 23.23
N TYR A 339 3.83 -10.78 23.91
CA TYR A 339 5.22 -10.40 24.18
C TYR A 339 5.80 -11.02 25.47
N SER A 340 5.00 -11.75 26.26
CA SER A 340 5.37 -12.33 27.57
C SER A 340 5.96 -11.32 28.58
N ARG A 341 5.66 -10.03 28.42
CA ARG A 341 6.08 -8.93 29.32
C ARG A 341 5.09 -7.77 29.19
N PHE A 342 5.02 -6.88 30.18
CA PHE A 342 4.18 -5.68 30.08
C PHE A 342 4.61 -4.79 28.90
N VAL A 343 3.69 -4.51 27.98
CA VAL A 343 3.92 -3.74 26.75
C VAL A 343 2.80 -2.74 26.51
N VAL A 344 3.18 -1.49 26.22
CA VAL A 344 2.31 -0.45 25.69
C VAL A 344 2.87 -0.01 24.32
N ALA A 345 2.56 -0.76 23.26
CA ALA A 345 3.20 -0.58 21.95
C ALA A 345 3.14 0.88 21.39
N PRO A 346 2.05 1.65 21.54
CA PRO A 346 1.99 3.07 21.14
C PRO A 346 2.92 3.99 21.94
N PHE A 347 3.26 3.63 23.18
CA PHE A 347 4.29 4.33 23.95
C PHE A 347 5.69 3.92 23.47
N ASN A 348 5.94 2.62 23.29
CA ASN A 348 7.23 2.10 22.81
C ASN A 348 7.64 2.70 21.45
N ILE A 349 6.71 2.78 20.48
CA ILE A 349 6.99 3.35 19.16
C ILE A 349 7.18 4.87 19.18
N LEU A 350 6.55 5.59 20.12
CA LEU A 350 6.77 7.02 20.33
C LEU A 350 8.12 7.27 20.99
N TYR A 351 8.45 6.50 22.04
CA TYR A 351 9.75 6.53 22.70
C TYR A 351 10.89 6.24 21.70
N TYR A 352 10.79 5.15 20.94
CA TYR A 352 11.78 4.75 19.94
C TYR A 352 12.03 5.83 18.88
N ASN A 353 10.97 6.39 18.28
CA ASN A 353 11.11 7.31 17.15
C ASN A 353 11.48 8.76 17.55
N VAL A 354 11.13 9.19 18.77
CA VAL A 354 11.29 10.59 19.20
C VAL A 354 12.46 10.77 20.19
N PHE A 355 12.79 9.75 21.00
CA PHE A 355 13.74 9.86 22.10
C PHE A 355 15.00 8.99 21.93
N THR A 356 15.19 8.30 20.80
CA THR A 356 16.42 7.55 20.50
C THR A 356 17.17 8.12 19.29
N SER A 357 18.49 7.92 19.27
CA SER A 357 19.38 8.37 18.18
C SER A 357 19.23 7.56 16.88
N HIS A 358 18.59 6.40 16.90
CA HIS A 358 18.40 5.56 15.72
C HIS A 358 17.15 5.97 14.92
N GLY A 359 16.03 6.20 15.62
CA GLY A 359 14.84 6.89 15.10
C GLY A 359 14.29 6.41 13.74
N PRO A 360 13.60 7.29 12.99
CA PRO A 360 13.09 6.96 11.65
C PRO A 360 14.16 7.00 10.56
N ASN A 361 15.29 7.69 10.78
CA ASN A 361 16.35 7.90 9.79
C ASN A 361 17.11 6.61 9.41
N LEU A 362 16.89 5.50 10.13
CA LEU A 362 17.39 4.16 9.80
C LEU A 362 17.07 3.70 8.36
N TYR A 363 16.01 4.26 7.77
CA TYR A 363 15.50 3.98 6.43
C TYR A 363 15.95 5.02 5.37
N GLY A 364 16.83 5.96 5.71
CA GLY A 364 17.30 7.04 4.82
C GLY A 364 16.55 8.37 5.00
N THR A 365 16.96 9.41 4.26
CA THR A 365 16.41 10.76 4.37
C THR A 365 16.23 11.39 2.99
N GLU A 366 15.16 12.16 2.80
CA GLU A 366 14.75 12.72 1.51
C GLU A 366 14.47 14.24 1.63
N PRO A 367 14.71 15.05 0.57
CA PRO A 367 14.44 16.48 0.57
C PRO A 367 12.93 16.79 0.65
N TRP A 368 12.57 18.03 0.97
CA TRP A 368 11.16 18.48 1.02
C TRP A 368 10.41 18.26 -0.30
N THR A 369 11.13 18.32 -1.44
CA THR A 369 10.59 18.10 -2.79
C THR A 369 10.01 16.70 -2.99
N PHE A 370 10.44 15.69 -2.21
CA PHE A 370 9.90 14.33 -2.25
C PHE A 370 8.37 14.32 -2.12
N TYR A 371 7.82 15.03 -1.13
CA TYR A 371 6.37 15.07 -0.92
C TYR A 371 5.64 15.90 -1.97
N PHE A 372 6.28 16.91 -2.55
CA PHE A 372 5.69 17.66 -3.66
C PHE A 372 5.60 16.80 -4.93
N ILE A 373 6.68 16.11 -5.29
CA ILE A 373 6.74 15.21 -6.45
C ILE A 373 5.77 14.04 -6.24
N ASN A 374 5.78 13.41 -5.06
CA ASN A 374 4.90 12.27 -4.77
C ASN A 374 3.41 12.68 -4.76
N GLY A 375 3.07 13.79 -4.10
CA GLY A 375 1.72 14.34 -4.08
C GLY A 375 1.22 14.72 -5.49
N PHE A 376 2.05 15.40 -6.27
CA PHE A 376 1.73 15.73 -7.67
C PHE A 376 1.59 14.48 -8.55
N LEU A 377 2.40 13.44 -8.37
CA LEU A 377 2.22 12.20 -9.12
C LEU A 377 0.90 11.51 -8.74
N ASN A 378 0.59 11.39 -7.45
CA ASN A 378 -0.60 10.68 -6.97
C ASN A 378 -1.94 11.40 -7.16
N PHE A 379 -1.92 12.74 -7.18
CA PHE A 379 -3.12 13.59 -7.23
C PHE A 379 -3.07 14.68 -8.32
N ASN A 380 -2.07 14.69 -9.20
CA ASN A 380 -1.92 15.63 -10.32
C ASN A 380 -2.16 17.09 -9.89
N PHE A 381 -3.00 17.85 -10.61
CA PHE A 381 -3.28 19.25 -10.27
C PHE A 381 -4.06 19.38 -8.95
N VAL A 382 -4.77 18.33 -8.51
CA VAL A 382 -5.55 18.35 -7.25
C VAL A 382 -4.63 18.53 -6.04
N PHE A 383 -3.39 18.05 -6.07
CA PHE A 383 -2.39 18.33 -5.03
C PHE A 383 -2.05 19.82 -4.95
N VAL A 384 -1.73 20.43 -6.10
CA VAL A 384 -1.37 21.85 -6.18
C VAL A 384 -2.57 22.72 -5.77
N ALA A 385 -3.78 22.34 -6.20
CA ALA A 385 -5.02 22.97 -5.77
C ALA A 385 -5.21 22.88 -4.24
N ALA A 386 -4.96 21.72 -3.62
CA ALA A 386 -5.04 21.53 -2.17
C ALA A 386 -4.05 22.40 -1.37
N LEU A 387 -2.87 22.70 -1.93
CA LEU A 387 -1.92 23.65 -1.34
C LEU A 387 -2.39 25.11 -1.51
N LEU A 388 -3.03 25.45 -2.65
CA LEU A 388 -3.49 26.81 -2.96
C LEU A 388 -4.87 27.17 -2.37
N THR A 389 -5.58 26.22 -1.74
CA THR A 389 -6.92 26.43 -1.17
C THR A 389 -7.05 27.66 -0.24
N PRO A 390 -6.08 27.97 0.65
CA PRO A 390 -6.17 29.17 1.50
C PRO A 390 -6.18 30.47 0.69
N VAL A 391 -5.40 30.53 -0.39
CA VAL A 391 -5.35 31.69 -1.31
C VAL A 391 -6.66 31.82 -2.08
N PHE A 392 -7.18 30.71 -2.62
CA PHE A 392 -8.47 30.73 -3.34
C PHE A 392 -9.66 31.08 -2.45
N LEU A 393 -9.67 30.64 -1.19
CA LEU A 393 -10.68 31.04 -0.20
C LEU A 393 -10.58 32.53 0.16
N LEU A 394 -9.38 33.08 0.29
CA LEU A 394 -9.16 34.51 0.50
C LEU A 394 -9.62 35.34 -0.70
N LEU A 395 -9.30 34.91 -1.93
CA LEU A 395 -9.76 35.56 -3.16
C LEU A 395 -11.29 35.53 -3.27
N VAL A 396 -11.95 34.41 -2.92
CA VAL A 396 -13.41 34.33 -2.88
C VAL A 396 -14.00 35.29 -1.84
N LEU A 397 -13.42 35.34 -0.63
CA LEU A 397 -13.86 36.24 0.46
C LEU A 397 -13.77 37.73 0.08
N LEU A 398 -12.72 38.12 -0.65
CA LEU A 398 -12.48 39.52 -1.05
C LEU A 398 -13.25 39.94 -2.31
N LEU A 399 -13.46 39.04 -3.27
CA LEU A 399 -13.90 39.39 -4.64
C LEU A 399 -15.33 38.95 -4.99
N VAL A 400 -15.87 37.96 -4.27
CA VAL A 400 -17.21 37.39 -4.54
C VAL A 400 -18.16 37.76 -3.39
N PRO A 401 -19.17 38.61 -3.63
CA PRO A 401 -20.17 38.92 -2.61
C PRO A 401 -21.04 37.68 -2.37
N LEU A 402 -20.72 36.95 -1.31
CA LEU A 402 -21.44 35.78 -0.82
C LEU A 402 -22.06 36.09 0.55
N ASN A 403 -23.20 35.47 0.85
CA ASN A 403 -23.74 35.47 2.20
C ASN A 403 -22.78 34.74 3.14
N HIS A 404 -22.72 35.19 4.40
CA HIS A 404 -21.95 34.52 5.44
C HIS A 404 -22.33 33.03 5.55
N ARG A 405 -21.31 32.16 5.69
CA ARG A 405 -21.52 30.72 5.88
C ARG A 405 -22.36 30.49 7.13
N HIS A 406 -23.35 29.59 7.04
CA HIS A 406 -24.31 29.34 8.11
C HIS A 406 -23.61 29.06 9.46
N PRO A 407 -23.98 29.71 10.59
CA PRO A 407 -23.21 29.64 11.84
C PRO A 407 -23.03 28.24 12.46
N ALA A 408 -23.87 27.26 12.08
CA ALA A 408 -23.70 25.87 12.50
C ALA A 408 -22.53 25.15 11.80
N CYS A 409 -22.06 25.66 10.65
CA CYS A 409 -20.89 25.17 9.92
C CYS A 409 -19.57 25.50 10.65
N LEU A 410 -18.50 24.76 10.32
CA LEU A 410 -17.15 25.09 10.76
C LEU A 410 -16.52 26.16 9.84
N PRO A 411 -15.63 27.02 10.37
CA PRO A 411 -14.85 27.92 9.52
C PRO A 411 -13.77 27.13 8.75
N TYR A 412 -13.55 27.47 7.48
CA TYR A 412 -12.65 26.73 6.58
C TYR A 412 -11.24 26.50 7.14
N TRP A 413 -10.66 27.51 7.81
CA TRP A 413 -9.32 27.43 8.40
C TRP A 413 -9.18 26.30 9.42
N LEU A 414 -10.28 25.99 10.13
CA LEU A 414 -10.34 24.95 11.16
C LEU A 414 -10.64 23.58 10.53
N SER A 415 -11.62 23.52 9.62
CA SER A 415 -11.99 22.27 8.95
C SER A 415 -10.85 21.66 8.14
N LEU A 416 -10.03 22.48 7.48
CA LEU A 416 -8.90 22.03 6.65
C LEU A 416 -7.58 21.93 7.44
N GLN A 417 -7.57 22.34 8.71
CA GLN A 417 -6.39 22.29 9.57
C GLN A 417 -5.73 20.89 9.67
N PRO A 418 -6.46 19.74 9.65
CA PRO A 418 -5.83 18.42 9.68
C PRO A 418 -4.84 18.18 8.52
N LEU A 419 -5.12 18.70 7.33
CA LEU A 419 -4.22 18.59 6.18
C LEU A 419 -2.93 19.38 6.41
N TYR A 420 -3.06 20.65 6.77
CA TYR A 420 -1.91 21.56 6.86
C TYR A 420 -1.02 21.28 8.07
N LEU A 421 -1.59 20.87 9.22
CA LEU A 421 -0.80 20.38 10.36
C LEU A 421 0.02 19.14 10.00
N TRP A 422 -0.60 18.18 9.30
CA TRP A 422 0.07 16.95 8.90
C TRP A 422 1.21 17.21 7.91
N LEU A 423 0.95 17.99 6.86
CA LEU A 423 1.97 18.38 5.88
C LEU A 423 3.10 19.17 6.54
N PHE A 424 2.80 20.11 7.46
CA PHE A 424 3.80 20.86 8.20
C PHE A 424 4.73 19.94 9.00
N VAL A 425 4.17 19.04 9.82
CA VAL A 425 4.97 18.14 10.66
C VAL A 425 5.81 17.16 9.82
N PHE A 426 5.23 16.55 8.77
CA PHE A 426 5.93 15.54 7.98
C PHE A 426 6.93 16.11 6.96
N VAL A 427 6.69 17.29 6.38
CA VAL A 427 7.69 17.94 5.49
C VAL A 427 8.98 18.28 6.26
N LEU A 428 8.86 18.64 7.54
CA LEU A 428 9.99 18.93 8.43
C LEU A 428 10.77 17.69 8.89
N GLN A 429 10.23 16.47 8.79
CA GLN A 429 10.97 15.25 9.16
C GLN A 429 12.05 14.93 8.12
N PRO A 430 13.30 14.61 8.49
CA PRO A 430 14.34 14.23 7.52
C PRO A 430 13.99 12.95 6.75
N HIS A 431 13.53 11.91 7.46
CA HIS A 431 12.99 10.70 6.86
C HIS A 431 11.57 10.95 6.31
N LYS A 432 11.29 10.44 5.10
CA LYS A 432 10.01 10.60 4.40
C LYS A 432 9.63 9.31 3.69
N GLU A 433 8.35 8.97 3.76
CA GLU A 433 7.75 7.91 2.94
C GLU A 433 6.38 8.36 2.42
N GLU A 434 6.02 7.89 1.22
CA GLU A 434 4.68 8.06 0.64
C GLU A 434 3.58 7.61 1.61
N ARG A 435 3.77 6.44 2.25
CA ARG A 435 2.80 5.86 3.19
C ARG A 435 2.51 6.72 4.42
N PHE A 436 3.34 7.74 4.74
CA PHE A 436 3.06 8.68 5.83
C PHE A 436 2.00 9.73 5.47
N LEU A 437 1.75 10.00 4.18
CA LEU A 437 0.70 10.94 3.76
C LEU A 437 -0.68 10.29 3.58
N PHE A 438 -0.77 8.95 3.54
CA PHE A 438 -2.03 8.22 3.44
C PHE A 438 -3.14 8.74 4.38
N PRO A 439 -2.88 9.07 5.66
CA PRO A 439 -3.93 9.53 6.56
C PRO A 439 -4.63 10.83 6.13
N VAL A 440 -3.99 11.67 5.30
CA VAL A 440 -4.56 12.93 4.79
C VAL A 440 -4.91 12.92 3.30
N TYR A 441 -4.75 11.78 2.61
CA TYR A 441 -5.13 11.64 1.19
C TYR A 441 -6.57 12.10 0.88
N PRO A 442 -7.61 11.75 1.67
CA PRO A 442 -8.96 12.30 1.48
C PRO A 442 -9.07 13.82 1.67
N MET A 443 -8.23 14.40 2.53
CA MET A 443 -8.22 15.84 2.80
C MET A 443 -7.55 16.63 1.67
N ILE A 444 -6.60 16.01 0.94
CA ILE A 444 -6.08 16.56 -0.34
C ILE A 444 -7.22 16.66 -1.35
N CYS A 445 -8.02 15.60 -1.53
CA CYS A 445 -9.18 15.62 -2.41
C CYS A 445 -10.22 16.67 -1.99
N LEU A 446 -10.47 16.86 -0.70
CA LEU A 446 -11.38 17.90 -0.19
C LEU A 446 -10.88 19.32 -0.44
N ALA A 447 -9.62 19.61 -0.12
CA ALA A 447 -9.02 20.93 -0.32
C ALA A 447 -8.94 21.28 -1.83
N GLY A 448 -8.53 20.33 -2.67
CA GLY A 448 -8.56 20.48 -4.13
C GLY A 448 -9.97 20.71 -4.68
N ALA A 449 -10.99 20.00 -4.17
CA ALA A 449 -12.39 20.21 -4.55
C ALA A 449 -12.91 21.60 -4.16
N ILE A 450 -12.59 22.09 -2.96
CA ILE A 450 -12.92 23.46 -2.51
C ILE A 450 -12.23 24.50 -3.39
N THR A 451 -11.01 24.22 -3.86
CA THR A 451 -10.26 25.12 -4.75
C THR A 451 -10.87 25.20 -6.15
N VAL A 452 -11.34 24.07 -6.70
CA VAL A 452 -12.07 24.06 -7.98
C VAL A 452 -13.42 24.78 -7.85
N ASP A 453 -14.17 24.55 -6.76
CA ASP A 453 -15.41 25.26 -6.45
C ASP A 453 -15.19 26.79 -6.28
N ALA A 454 -14.10 27.19 -5.62
CA ALA A 454 -13.67 28.59 -5.52
C ALA A 454 -13.32 29.20 -6.89
N LEU A 455 -12.59 28.47 -7.74
CA LEU A 455 -12.29 28.86 -9.11
C LEU A 455 -13.57 29.02 -9.94
N GLN A 456 -14.54 28.11 -9.82
CA GLN A 456 -15.86 28.23 -10.47
C GLN A 456 -16.57 29.53 -10.04
N LYS A 457 -16.56 29.86 -8.74
CA LYS A 457 -17.17 31.10 -8.21
C LYS A 457 -16.48 32.37 -8.72
N LEU A 458 -15.15 32.38 -8.75
CA LEU A 458 -14.36 33.50 -9.29
C LEU A 458 -14.57 33.67 -10.80
N TRP A 459 -14.51 32.58 -11.58
CA TRP A 459 -14.79 32.58 -13.01
C TRP A 459 -16.18 33.16 -13.32
N PHE A 460 -17.20 32.69 -12.61
CA PHE A 460 -18.57 33.20 -12.75
C PHE A 460 -18.65 34.70 -12.41
N ARG A 461 -18.00 35.15 -11.33
CA ARG A 461 -17.99 36.56 -10.89
C ARG A 461 -17.37 37.50 -11.94
N PHE A 462 -16.26 37.11 -12.57
CA PHE A 462 -15.52 38.00 -13.48
C PHE A 462 -15.95 37.92 -14.94
N LEU A 463 -16.25 36.72 -15.45
CA LEU A 463 -16.48 36.50 -16.89
C LEU A 463 -17.95 36.32 -17.24
N VAL A 464 -18.73 35.60 -16.42
CA VAL A 464 -20.13 35.26 -16.75
C VAL A 464 -21.14 36.28 -16.22
N ARG A 465 -20.98 36.75 -14.98
CA ARG A 465 -21.92 37.67 -14.32
C ARG A 465 -21.97 39.07 -14.95
N ARG A 466 -21.03 39.39 -15.85
CA ARG A 466 -21.10 40.56 -16.74
C ARG A 466 -22.20 40.41 -17.81
N ALA A 467 -22.50 39.17 -18.24
CA ALA A 467 -23.52 38.86 -19.23
C ALA A 467 -24.86 38.43 -18.60
N THR A 468 -24.88 37.61 -17.54
CA THR A 468 -26.11 37.13 -16.91
C THR A 468 -26.23 37.52 -15.42
N LYS A 469 -27.31 38.21 -15.06
CA LYS A 469 -27.52 38.76 -13.70
C LYS A 469 -28.21 37.79 -12.71
N ALA A 470 -28.93 36.78 -13.19
CA ALA A 470 -29.86 35.97 -12.40
C ALA A 470 -29.53 34.46 -12.29
N ALA A 471 -28.49 33.97 -12.96
CA ALA A 471 -28.14 32.55 -12.98
C ALA A 471 -27.32 32.11 -11.75
N HIS A 472 -27.52 30.88 -11.28
CA HIS A 472 -26.63 30.25 -10.30
C HIS A 472 -25.33 29.76 -10.97
N TYR A 473 -24.18 29.97 -10.34
CA TYR A 473 -22.86 29.80 -10.98
C TYR A 473 -22.66 28.42 -11.65
N LEU A 474 -23.15 27.35 -11.02
CA LEU A 474 -23.06 25.98 -11.56
C LEU A 474 -23.62 25.81 -12.97
N ALA A 475 -24.65 26.57 -13.34
CA ALA A 475 -25.27 26.48 -14.67
C ALA A 475 -24.31 26.86 -15.81
N HIS A 476 -23.29 27.69 -15.52
CA HIS A 476 -22.31 28.16 -16.49
C HIS A 476 -20.87 27.68 -16.20
N THR A 477 -20.64 27.00 -15.07
CA THR A 477 -19.31 26.51 -14.66
C THR A 477 -19.20 24.99 -14.66
N ALA A 478 -20.21 24.27 -15.15
CA ALA A 478 -20.15 22.82 -15.36
C ALA A 478 -18.95 22.37 -16.23
N PRO A 479 -18.51 23.08 -17.29
CA PRO A 479 -17.33 22.70 -18.05
C PRO A 479 -16.05 22.64 -17.19
N ILE A 480 -15.85 23.59 -16.27
CA ILE A 480 -14.69 23.60 -15.35
C ILE A 480 -14.68 22.35 -14.46
N MET A 481 -15.85 21.96 -13.93
CA MET A 481 -16.01 20.75 -13.13
C MET A 481 -15.71 19.49 -13.96
N VAL A 482 -16.27 19.39 -15.16
CA VAL A 482 -16.09 18.22 -16.05
C VAL A 482 -14.63 18.11 -16.51
N SER A 483 -13.99 19.20 -16.90
CA SER A 483 -12.56 19.22 -17.27
C SER A 483 -11.66 18.85 -16.10
N ALA A 484 -11.92 19.37 -14.89
CA ALA A 484 -11.15 19.03 -13.69
C ALA A 484 -11.27 17.53 -13.36
N ILE A 485 -12.47 16.96 -13.42
CA ILE A 485 -12.69 15.52 -13.22
C ILE A 485 -11.97 14.73 -14.32
N LEU A 486 -12.17 15.06 -15.60
CA LEU A 486 -11.59 14.35 -16.73
C LEU A 486 -10.05 14.33 -16.69
N VAL A 487 -9.41 15.47 -16.39
CA VAL A 487 -7.95 15.54 -16.26
C VAL A 487 -7.47 14.70 -15.07
N CYS A 488 -8.17 14.73 -13.93
CA CYS A 488 -7.83 13.90 -12.78
C CYS A 488 -7.98 12.40 -13.11
N SER A 489 -9.05 12.00 -13.79
CA SER A 489 -9.31 10.63 -14.21
C SER A 489 -8.27 10.12 -15.21
N LEU A 490 -7.96 10.87 -16.26
CA LEU A 490 -7.00 10.44 -17.28
C LEU A 490 -5.59 10.31 -16.70
N LEU A 491 -5.12 11.27 -15.90
CA LEU A 491 -3.79 11.22 -15.28
C LEU A 491 -3.71 10.17 -14.17
N GLY A 492 -4.77 10.02 -13.37
CA GLY A 492 -4.86 9.00 -12.31
C GLY A 492 -4.85 7.58 -12.86
N VAL A 493 -5.71 7.28 -13.84
CA VAL A 493 -5.75 5.97 -14.51
C VAL A 493 -4.45 5.71 -15.26
N SER A 494 -3.88 6.70 -15.95
CA SER A 494 -2.57 6.57 -16.61
C SER A 494 -1.47 6.17 -15.62
N ARG A 495 -1.40 6.79 -14.44
CA ARG A 495 -0.44 6.41 -13.39
C ARG A 495 -0.73 5.01 -12.82
N ILE A 496 -1.98 4.63 -12.62
CA ILE A 496 -2.35 3.28 -12.15
C ILE A 496 -1.89 2.22 -13.16
N SER A 497 -2.15 2.42 -14.45
CA SER A 497 -1.67 1.53 -15.52
C SER A 497 -0.16 1.49 -15.63
N ALA A 498 0.54 2.63 -15.47
CA ALA A 498 2.00 2.68 -15.47
C ALA A 498 2.62 1.93 -14.27
N LEU A 499 2.01 2.05 -13.08
CA LEU A 499 2.42 1.31 -11.88
C LEU A 499 2.15 -0.20 -12.04
N TYR A 500 1.01 -0.60 -12.60
CA TYR A 500 0.75 -2.00 -12.91
C TYR A 500 1.79 -2.55 -13.91
N ASN A 501 1.89 -1.95 -15.09
CA ASN A 501 2.80 -2.40 -16.15
C ASN A 501 4.27 -2.45 -15.68
N GLY A 502 4.73 -1.49 -14.88
CA GLY A 502 6.12 -1.44 -14.40
C GLY A 502 6.45 -2.32 -13.18
N TYR A 503 5.45 -2.77 -12.41
CA TYR A 503 5.69 -3.39 -11.09
C TYR A 503 4.87 -4.66 -10.78
N HIS A 504 4.07 -5.19 -11.70
CA HIS A 504 3.30 -6.44 -11.50
C HIS A 504 4.18 -7.70 -11.40
N ALA A 505 5.28 -7.79 -12.17
CA ALA A 505 6.06 -9.02 -12.37
C ALA A 505 6.45 -9.84 -11.11
N PRO A 506 6.78 -9.24 -9.94
CA PRO A 506 7.03 -10.02 -8.72
C PRO A 506 5.79 -10.76 -8.23
N LEU A 507 4.60 -10.15 -8.30
CA LEU A 507 3.34 -10.81 -7.89
C LEU A 507 3.07 -12.01 -8.80
N ASP A 508 3.18 -11.83 -10.11
CA ASP A 508 2.95 -12.90 -11.10
C ASP A 508 3.92 -14.07 -10.91
N LEU A 509 5.21 -13.79 -10.71
CA LEU A 509 6.23 -14.80 -10.40
C LEU A 509 5.89 -15.60 -9.12
N PHE A 510 5.47 -14.91 -8.06
CA PHE A 510 5.12 -15.56 -6.79
C PHE A 510 3.74 -16.25 -6.82
N MET A 511 2.81 -15.82 -7.69
CA MET A 511 1.57 -16.57 -7.95
C MET A 511 1.85 -17.88 -8.70
N GLU A 512 2.64 -17.83 -9.77
CA GLU A 512 2.97 -19.04 -10.55
C GLU A 512 3.81 -20.04 -9.75
N LEU A 513 4.75 -19.55 -8.94
CA LEU A 513 5.49 -20.37 -7.98
C LEU A 513 4.58 -21.13 -6.99
N SER A 514 3.43 -20.57 -6.63
CA SER A 514 2.43 -21.25 -5.80
C SER A 514 1.60 -22.28 -6.57
N ASN A 515 1.58 -22.23 -7.91
CA ASN A 515 0.89 -23.20 -8.76
C ASN A 515 1.78 -24.44 -9.00
N VAL A 516 3.08 -24.26 -9.21
CA VAL A 516 4.05 -25.33 -9.56
C VAL A 516 4.00 -26.56 -8.62
N THR A 517 3.72 -26.38 -7.33
CA THR A 517 3.52 -27.47 -6.37
C THR A 517 2.25 -28.29 -6.57
N GLY A 518 1.17 -27.70 -7.09
CA GLY A 518 -0.14 -28.36 -7.24
C GLY A 518 -0.10 -29.53 -8.21
N ASP A 519 0.80 -29.47 -9.19
CA ASP A 519 1.03 -30.50 -10.22
C ASP A 519 1.90 -31.68 -9.73
N ASN A 520 2.15 -31.82 -8.42
CA ASN A 520 3.09 -32.79 -7.82
C ASN A 520 4.54 -32.71 -8.34
N LYS A 521 4.94 -31.60 -8.98
CA LYS A 521 6.28 -31.41 -9.58
C LYS A 521 7.43 -31.22 -8.58
N LEU A 522 7.15 -31.21 -7.28
CA LEU A 522 8.14 -30.98 -6.22
C LEU A 522 8.08 -32.12 -5.18
N PRO A 523 9.23 -32.62 -4.68
CA PRO A 523 9.26 -33.79 -3.80
C PRO A 523 8.37 -33.65 -2.57
N ALA A 524 7.60 -34.69 -2.23
CA ALA A 524 6.67 -34.69 -1.10
C ALA A 524 7.39 -34.61 0.26
N ASP A 525 8.57 -35.22 0.37
CA ASP A 525 9.21 -35.50 1.66
C ASP A 525 10.30 -34.50 2.07
N GLN A 526 10.62 -33.52 1.21
CA GLN A 526 11.70 -32.56 1.43
C GLN A 526 11.19 -31.19 1.89
N ASN A 527 11.98 -30.51 2.73
CA ASN A 527 11.87 -29.06 2.92
C ASN A 527 12.61 -28.38 1.76
N ILE A 528 12.00 -27.37 1.16
CA ILE A 528 12.50 -26.73 -0.08
C ILE A 528 12.87 -25.28 0.24
N ASN A 529 14.13 -24.91 0.05
CA ASN A 529 14.60 -23.56 0.29
C ASN A 529 14.63 -22.77 -1.03
N ILE A 530 13.83 -21.71 -1.12
CA ILE A 530 13.72 -20.84 -2.30
C ILE A 530 14.67 -19.67 -2.12
N CYS A 531 15.77 -19.72 -2.85
CA CYS A 531 16.82 -18.70 -2.83
C CYS A 531 16.37 -17.44 -3.58
N VAL A 532 15.96 -16.40 -2.85
CA VAL A 532 15.61 -15.10 -3.43
C VAL A 532 16.81 -14.15 -3.27
N GLY A 533 17.37 -13.69 -4.39
CA GLY A 533 18.54 -12.81 -4.41
C GLY A 533 18.22 -11.32 -4.33
N LYS A 534 18.99 -10.52 -5.08
CA LYS A 534 19.06 -9.04 -5.07
C LYS A 534 17.75 -8.27 -4.87
N GLU A 535 16.63 -8.72 -5.45
CA GLU A 535 15.31 -8.06 -5.35
C GLU A 535 14.42 -8.60 -4.20
N TRP A 536 15.01 -9.24 -3.17
CA TRP A 536 14.31 -9.80 -1.99
C TRP A 536 13.25 -8.90 -1.37
N TYR A 537 13.44 -7.57 -1.37
CA TYR A 537 12.49 -6.59 -0.84
C TYR A 537 11.17 -6.50 -1.64
N ARG A 538 11.08 -7.12 -2.82
CA ARG A 538 9.84 -7.27 -3.60
C ARG A 538 9.04 -8.53 -3.27
N PHE A 539 9.54 -9.41 -2.40
CA PHE A 539 8.79 -10.57 -1.91
C PHE A 539 7.47 -10.11 -1.28
N PRO A 540 6.29 -10.58 -1.76
CA PRO A 540 5.02 -10.01 -1.35
C PRO A 540 4.66 -10.40 0.09
N THR A 541 4.45 -11.69 0.36
CA THR A 541 4.24 -12.28 1.68
C THR A 541 4.42 -13.81 1.62
N SER A 542 4.53 -14.47 2.77
CA SER A 542 4.48 -15.93 2.87
C SER A 542 3.16 -16.57 2.38
N PHE A 543 2.08 -15.80 2.15
CA PHE A 543 0.84 -16.34 1.57
C PHE A 543 0.98 -16.79 0.10
N PHE A 544 2.05 -16.38 -0.59
CA PHE A 544 2.39 -16.84 -1.94
C PHE A 544 3.38 -18.02 -1.93
N LEU A 545 3.69 -18.57 -0.74
CA LEU A 545 4.41 -19.84 -0.62
C LEU A 545 3.37 -20.96 -0.54
N PRO A 546 3.47 -22.01 -1.37
CA PRO A 546 2.40 -23.00 -1.45
C PRO A 546 2.28 -23.90 -0.22
N ASP A 547 3.41 -24.26 0.40
CA ASP A 547 3.47 -25.25 1.48
C ASP A 547 4.30 -24.74 2.67
N ASN A 548 3.96 -25.19 3.86
CA ASN A 548 4.71 -25.00 5.11
C ASN A 548 6.09 -25.72 5.11
N ARG A 549 6.37 -26.56 4.12
CA ARG A 549 7.69 -27.14 3.80
C ARG A 549 8.59 -26.21 2.98
N VAL A 550 8.00 -25.23 2.29
CA VAL A 550 8.73 -24.26 1.45
C VAL A 550 9.17 -23.07 2.30
N ARG A 551 10.44 -22.68 2.20
CA ARG A 551 11.02 -21.56 2.97
C ARG A 551 11.81 -20.63 2.05
N PRO A 552 11.51 -19.32 1.98
CA PRO A 552 12.38 -18.36 1.29
C PRO A 552 13.64 -18.12 2.12
N ASP A 553 14.79 -18.39 1.50
CA ASP A 553 16.12 -18.01 1.98
C ASP A 553 16.61 -16.81 1.15
N TRP A 554 17.37 -15.93 1.78
CA TRP A 554 17.83 -14.69 1.16
C TRP A 554 19.29 -14.81 0.75
N VAL A 555 19.56 -14.74 -0.54
CA VAL A 555 20.93 -14.75 -1.07
C VAL A 555 21.49 -13.34 -1.03
N SER A 556 22.52 -13.13 -0.22
CA SER A 556 23.32 -11.90 -0.23
C SER A 556 24.41 -12.00 -1.28
N ASP A 557 24.53 -10.94 -2.09
CA ASP A 557 25.81 -10.56 -2.72
C ASP A 557 26.87 -10.26 -1.63
#